data_AF-A0A8I0B9Q5-F1
#
_entry.id   AF-A0A8I0B9Q5-F1
#
_cell.length_a   1.000
_cell.length_b   1.000
_cell.length_c   1.000
_cell.angle_alpha   90.00
_cell.angle_beta   90.00
_cell.angle_gamma   90.00
#
_symmetry.space_group_name_H-M   'P 1'
#
loop_
_entity.id
_entity.type
_entity.pdbx_description
1 polymer ?
#
loop_
_entity_poly.entity_id
_entity_poly.type
_entity_poly.pdbx_seq_one_letter_code
_entity_poly.pdbx_strand_id
1 'polypeptide(L)'
;MKPTLLFDYGGTLDTAARHWSYVLLDAYRQAVRLEPQLAKVEGSVWREAYVHGERTLAREVIILPTDDFHALLQKKVRIELDYLRHNHILNLSDERTTLLTAAIADHGNAIARLHIHESRTVLETLQQRGYRFVLVTNFYGNISAVLRGYGLSHFFPTIIESAVVGVRKPDPAIWQKGVEASGTSADRCIAIGDSFGKDILPAREVGCSTIWFKGEEWEEKHYDESLPTHIITHLPDLLHLLP
;
A
#
# COMPACT_ATOMS: atom_id res chain seq x y z
N MET A 1 -15.66 -17.64 -18.85
CA MET A 1 -14.36 -16.95 -18.67
C MET A 1 -14.38 -16.29 -17.29
N LYS A 2 -13.36 -16.53 -16.45
CA LYS A 2 -13.28 -15.98 -15.09
C LYS A 2 -13.30 -14.44 -15.11
N PRO A 3 -13.81 -13.78 -14.06
CA PRO A 3 -13.69 -12.34 -13.93
C PRO A 3 -12.21 -11.93 -13.82
N THR A 4 -11.90 -10.69 -14.20
CA THR A 4 -10.57 -10.11 -13.96
C THR A 4 -10.50 -9.56 -12.53
N LEU A 5 -9.42 -9.82 -11.81
CA LEU A 5 -9.24 -9.28 -10.47
C LEU A 5 -8.40 -8.00 -10.54
N LEU A 6 -8.92 -6.90 -10.00
CA LEU A 6 -8.25 -5.62 -9.94
C LEU A 6 -7.75 -5.43 -8.50
N PHE A 7 -6.45 -5.55 -8.28
CA PHE A 7 -5.85 -5.48 -6.95
C PHE A 7 -5.35 -4.07 -6.65
N ASP A 8 -5.64 -3.56 -5.46
CA ASP A 8 -4.77 -2.60 -4.80
C ASP A 8 -3.43 -3.26 -4.38
N TYR A 9 -2.39 -2.45 -4.16
CA TYR A 9 -1.10 -2.92 -3.68
C TYR A 9 -0.88 -2.68 -2.17
N GLY A 10 -0.89 -1.41 -1.75
CA GLY A 10 -0.37 -1.00 -0.44
C GLY A 10 -1.45 -1.10 0.63
N GLY A 11 -1.22 -1.85 1.71
CA GLY A 11 -2.30 -2.30 2.59
C GLY A 11 -2.75 -3.71 2.20
N THR A 12 -3.07 -3.89 0.92
CA THR A 12 -3.70 -5.11 0.40
C THR A 12 -2.73 -6.29 0.26
N LEU A 13 -1.61 -6.12 -0.44
CA LEU A 13 -0.67 -7.20 -0.77
C LEU A 13 0.59 -7.20 0.10
N ASP A 14 0.93 -6.05 0.70
CA ASP A 14 2.21 -5.86 1.39
C ASP A 14 2.11 -5.76 2.92
N THR A 15 0.92 -5.59 3.51
CA THR A 15 0.78 -5.41 4.97
C THR A 15 -0.46 -6.06 5.59
N ALA A 16 -1.13 -6.97 4.87
CA ALA A 16 -2.29 -7.73 5.35
C ALA A 16 -3.41 -6.85 5.95
N ALA A 17 -3.89 -5.91 5.15
CA ALA A 17 -4.91 -4.92 5.48
C ALA A 17 -4.54 -3.97 6.65
N ARG A 18 -3.25 -3.78 6.92
CA ARG A 18 -2.79 -2.75 7.86
C ARG A 18 -2.31 -1.52 7.11
N HIS A 19 -2.88 -0.35 7.40
CA HIS A 19 -2.45 0.89 6.79
C HIS A 19 -0.96 1.18 7.11
N TRP A 20 -0.22 1.63 6.10
CA TRP A 20 1.23 1.80 6.17
C TRP A 20 1.72 2.74 7.28
N SER A 21 0.88 3.64 7.78
CA SER A 21 1.24 4.49 8.93
C SER A 21 1.45 3.71 10.22
N TYR A 22 0.69 2.63 10.44
CA TYR A 22 0.82 1.83 11.66
C TYR A 22 2.00 0.87 11.53
N VAL A 23 2.21 0.31 10.33
CA VAL A 23 3.38 -0.52 10.04
C VAL A 23 4.69 0.26 10.21
N LEU A 24 4.76 1.49 9.70
CA LEU A 24 5.94 2.34 9.91
C LEU A 24 6.07 2.82 11.35
N LEU A 25 4.96 3.06 12.07
CA LEU A 25 5.02 3.39 13.49
C LEU A 25 5.59 2.22 14.30
N ASP A 26 5.21 0.98 14.00
CA ASP A 26 5.77 -0.20 14.65
C ASP A 26 7.28 -0.31 14.40
N ALA A 27 7.73 -0.07 13.16
CA ALA A 27 9.15 -0.02 12.82
C ALA A 27 9.90 1.09 13.58
N TYR A 28 9.28 2.27 13.69
CA TYR A 28 9.80 3.40 14.45
C TYR A 28 9.93 3.08 15.95
N ARG A 29 8.93 2.40 16.54
CA ARG A 29 8.94 1.94 17.93
C ARG A 29 10.05 0.93 18.21
N GLN A 30 10.39 0.07 17.25
CA GLN A 30 11.54 -0.83 17.41
C GLN A 30 12.86 -0.07 17.50
N ALA A 31 12.99 1.05 16.79
CA ALA A 31 14.19 1.88 16.81
C ALA A 31 14.36 2.68 18.13
N VAL A 32 13.35 2.75 18.99
CA VAL A 32 13.44 3.38 20.33
C VAL A 32 14.56 2.77 21.18
N ARG A 33 14.87 1.48 20.97
CA ARG A 33 15.99 0.81 21.66
C ARG A 33 17.35 1.37 21.25
N LEU A 34 17.46 1.90 20.02
CA LEU A 34 18.67 2.51 19.47
C LEU A 34 18.75 4.00 19.81
N GLU A 35 17.60 4.67 19.87
CA GLU A 35 17.48 6.09 20.20
C GLU A 35 16.22 6.33 21.08
N PRO A 36 16.38 6.44 22.41
CA PRO A 36 15.25 6.60 23.34
C PRO A 36 14.40 7.86 23.10
N GLN A 37 14.95 8.90 22.47
CA GLN A 37 14.18 10.11 22.12
C GLN A 37 13.01 9.83 21.18
N LEU A 38 13.09 8.76 20.37
CA LEU A 38 12.02 8.38 19.46
C LEU A 38 10.70 8.10 20.20
N ALA A 39 10.74 7.68 21.48
CA ALA A 39 9.52 7.44 22.28
C ALA A 39 8.60 8.68 22.43
N LYS A 40 9.09 9.88 22.10
CA LYS A 40 8.29 11.12 22.06
C LYS A 40 7.36 11.23 20.85
N VAL A 41 7.60 10.43 19.80
CA VAL A 41 6.88 10.51 18.52
C VAL A 41 5.80 9.45 18.50
N GLU A 42 4.64 9.85 18.99
CA GLU A 42 3.44 9.03 19.13
C GLU A 42 2.20 9.88 18.79
N GLY A 43 1.04 9.24 18.61
CA GLY A 43 -0.23 9.94 18.43
C GLY A 43 -0.21 10.99 17.30
N SER A 44 -0.59 12.23 17.61
CA SER A 44 -0.64 13.33 16.63
C SER A 44 0.72 13.69 16.06
N VAL A 45 1.79 13.57 16.86
CA VAL A 45 3.16 13.89 16.42
C VAL A 45 3.60 12.94 15.30
N TRP A 46 3.37 11.64 15.50
CA TRP A 46 3.61 10.65 14.45
C TRP A 46 2.74 10.93 13.22
N ARG A 47 1.44 11.18 13.44
CA ARG A 47 0.47 11.45 12.36
C ARG A 47 0.92 12.62 11.48
N GLU A 48 1.38 13.70 12.08
CA GLU A 48 1.88 14.88 11.37
C GLU A 48 3.14 14.59 10.56
N ALA A 49 4.11 13.87 11.14
CA ALA A 49 5.34 13.49 10.44
C ALA A 49 5.03 12.58 9.23
N TYR A 50 4.20 11.55 9.43
CA TYR A 50 3.78 10.64 8.36
C TYR A 50 3.06 11.38 7.23
N VAL A 51 2.11 12.26 7.58
CA VAL A 51 1.38 13.08 6.59
C VAL A 51 2.33 14.05 5.87
N HIS A 52 3.33 14.59 6.56
CA HIS A 52 4.37 15.38 5.91
C HIS A 52 5.13 14.54 4.88
N GLY A 53 5.59 13.35 5.24
CA GLY A 53 6.25 12.41 4.33
C GLY A 53 5.42 12.12 3.07
N GLU A 54 4.16 11.70 3.24
CA GLU A 54 3.25 11.42 2.12
C GLU A 54 3.03 12.63 1.21
N ARG A 55 2.85 13.83 1.78
CA ARG A 55 2.65 15.06 1.00
C ARG A 55 3.89 15.48 0.24
N THR A 56 5.06 15.34 0.84
CA THR A 56 6.34 15.66 0.19
C THR A 56 6.56 14.72 -0.99
N LEU A 57 6.41 13.41 -0.80
CA LEU A 57 6.54 12.42 -1.88
C LEU A 57 5.48 12.57 -2.99
N ALA A 58 4.29 13.08 -2.66
CA ALA A 58 3.25 13.35 -3.66
C ALA A 58 3.49 14.63 -4.49
N ARG A 59 4.32 15.56 -4.01
CA ARG A 59 4.58 16.87 -4.64
C ARG A 59 5.93 16.93 -5.34
N GLU A 60 6.92 16.24 -4.81
CA GLU A 60 8.30 16.30 -5.26
C GLU A 60 8.72 14.98 -5.91
N VAL A 61 9.53 15.07 -6.97
CA VAL A 61 10.06 13.90 -7.68
C VAL A 61 11.28 13.35 -6.95
N ILE A 62 11.04 12.73 -5.79
CA ILE A 62 12.08 12.15 -4.92
C ILE A 62 12.28 10.65 -5.20
N ILE A 63 11.18 9.95 -5.47
CA ILE A 63 11.19 8.52 -5.81
C ILE A 63 11.48 8.39 -7.31
N LEU A 64 12.48 7.58 -7.63
CA LEU A 64 12.89 7.29 -9.00
C LEU A 64 12.22 6.00 -9.46
N PRO A 65 11.90 5.85 -10.76
CA PRO A 65 11.28 4.63 -11.29
C PRO A 65 12.08 3.33 -11.06
N THR A 66 13.37 3.45 -10.76
CA THR A 66 14.29 2.34 -10.45
C THR A 66 14.37 1.99 -8.97
N ASP A 67 13.84 2.83 -8.08
CA ASP A 67 13.86 2.56 -6.64
C ASP A 67 13.01 1.34 -6.32
N ASP A 68 13.60 0.36 -5.66
CA ASP A 68 12.84 -0.71 -5.05
C ASP A 68 12.12 -0.23 -3.78
N PHE A 69 11.41 -1.13 -3.11
CA PHE A 69 10.62 -0.76 -1.95
C PHE A 69 11.48 -0.30 -0.77
N HIS A 70 12.67 -0.89 -0.62
CA HIS A 70 13.56 -0.54 0.48
C HIS A 70 14.14 0.87 0.29
N ALA A 71 14.59 1.19 -0.93
CA ALA A 71 15.05 2.53 -1.28
C ALA A 71 13.94 3.59 -1.09
N LEU A 72 12.69 3.27 -1.47
CA LEU A 72 11.54 4.13 -1.21
C LEU A 72 11.35 4.35 0.29
N LEU A 73 11.35 3.29 1.10
CA LEU A 73 11.19 3.39 2.56
C LEU A 73 12.30 4.23 3.18
N GLN A 74 13.56 4.06 2.76
CA GLN A 74 14.67 4.88 3.24
C GLN A 74 14.44 6.36 2.96
N LYS A 75 14.02 6.71 1.74
CA LYS A 75 13.73 8.11 1.37
C LYS A 75 12.56 8.67 2.18
N LYS A 76 11.48 7.90 2.33
CA LYS A 76 10.30 8.30 3.10
C LYS A 76 10.63 8.54 4.57
N VAL A 77 11.25 7.56 5.24
CA VAL A 77 11.63 7.66 6.65
C VAL A 77 12.60 8.82 6.87
N ARG A 78 13.53 9.06 5.92
CA ARG A 78 14.44 10.20 6.01
C ARG A 78 13.69 11.53 6.06
N ILE A 79 12.70 11.72 5.19
CA ILE A 79 11.85 12.92 5.16
C ILE A 79 11.10 13.09 6.49
N GLU A 80 10.53 12.02 7.02
CA GLU A 80 9.78 12.04 8.28
C GLU A 80 10.69 12.39 9.49
N LEU A 81 11.89 11.81 9.55
CA LEU A 81 12.86 12.14 10.60
C LEU A 81 13.42 13.56 10.45
N ASP A 82 13.66 14.03 9.22
CA ASP A 82 14.08 15.41 8.98
C ASP A 82 12.98 16.42 9.39
N TYR A 83 11.70 16.10 9.15
CA TYR A 83 10.59 16.90 9.66
C TYR A 83 10.63 16.99 11.20
N LEU A 84 10.80 15.85 11.88
CA LEU A 84 10.86 15.81 13.35
C LEU A 84 12.06 16.59 13.89
N ARG A 85 13.20 16.54 13.19
CA ARG A 85 14.42 17.31 13.54
C ARG A 85 14.23 18.80 13.32
N HIS A 86 13.72 19.22 12.16
CA HIS A 86 13.53 20.63 11.82
C HIS A 86 12.49 21.33 12.71
N ASN A 87 11.50 20.58 13.21
CA ASN A 87 10.51 21.10 14.16
C ASN A 87 10.97 20.98 15.63
N HIS A 88 12.24 20.64 15.88
CA HIS A 88 12.83 20.50 17.22
C HIS A 88 12.12 19.49 18.14
N ILE A 89 11.38 18.54 17.56
CA ILE A 89 10.74 17.44 18.29
C ILE A 89 11.80 16.42 18.72
N LEU A 90 12.75 16.16 17.82
CA LEU A 90 13.93 15.33 18.06
C LEU A 90 15.21 16.14 17.89
N ASN A 91 16.16 15.95 18.80
CA ASN A 91 17.50 16.53 18.68
C ASN A 91 18.47 15.44 18.21
N LEU A 92 18.56 15.25 16.89
CA LEU A 92 19.39 14.24 16.24
C LEU A 92 20.45 14.90 15.35
N SER A 93 21.68 14.39 15.42
CA SER A 93 22.69 14.70 14.41
C SER A 93 22.31 14.09 13.06
N ASP A 94 22.87 14.61 11.98
CA ASP A 94 22.62 14.06 10.64
C ASP A 94 23.04 12.59 10.50
N GLU A 95 24.18 12.24 11.11
CA GLU A 95 24.68 10.88 11.18
C GLU A 95 23.70 9.95 11.91
N ARG A 96 23.15 10.41 13.05
CA ARG A 96 22.13 9.63 13.78
C ARG A 96 20.84 9.49 13.00
N THR A 97 20.38 10.54 12.33
CA THR A 97 19.21 10.48 11.45
C THR A 97 19.41 9.44 10.34
N THR A 98 20.58 9.38 9.72
CA THR A 98 20.91 8.39 8.68
C THR A 98 20.88 6.96 9.23
N LEU A 99 21.46 6.71 10.40
CA LEU A 99 21.46 5.38 11.03
C LEU A 99 20.02 4.91 11.34
N LEU A 100 19.21 5.78 11.94
CA LEU A 100 17.82 5.45 12.29
C LEU A 100 16.96 5.27 11.05
N THR A 101 17.19 6.05 10.00
CA THR A 101 16.53 5.88 8.70
C THR A 101 16.70 4.46 8.19
N ALA A 102 17.95 3.97 8.16
CA ALA A 102 18.24 2.62 7.70
C ALA A 102 17.54 1.57 8.57
N ALA A 103 17.66 1.66 9.90
CA ALA A 103 17.08 0.68 10.82
C ALA A 103 15.54 0.58 10.71
N ILE A 104 14.86 1.72 10.60
CA ILE A 104 13.39 1.77 10.48
C ILE A 104 12.95 1.25 9.11
N ALA A 105 13.62 1.66 8.03
CA ALA A 105 13.33 1.18 6.69
C ALA A 105 13.58 -0.34 6.53
N ASP A 106 14.65 -0.86 7.15
CA ASP A 106 14.94 -2.30 7.21
C ASP A 106 13.80 -3.06 7.88
N HIS A 107 13.32 -2.57 9.03
CA HIS A 107 12.22 -3.21 9.76
C HIS A 107 10.91 -3.17 8.97
N GLY A 108 10.55 -2.01 8.40
CA GLY A 108 9.36 -1.87 7.56
C GLY A 108 9.40 -2.78 6.33
N ASN A 109 10.56 -2.88 5.67
CA ASN A 109 10.76 -3.76 4.53
C ASN A 109 10.67 -5.24 4.92
N ALA A 110 11.16 -5.62 6.11
CA ALA A 110 11.06 -6.99 6.62
C ALA A 110 9.60 -7.39 6.87
N ILE A 111 8.78 -6.50 7.44
CA ILE A 111 7.34 -6.72 7.59
C ILE A 111 6.67 -6.92 6.22
N ALA A 112 6.96 -6.04 5.25
CA ALA A 112 6.40 -6.17 3.91
C ALA A 112 6.77 -7.50 3.25
N ARG A 113 8.03 -7.93 3.35
CA ARG A 113 8.50 -9.20 2.78
C ARG A 113 7.77 -10.42 3.35
N LEU A 114 7.40 -10.39 4.62
CA LEU A 114 6.63 -11.47 5.25
C LEU A 114 5.25 -11.61 4.60
N HIS A 115 4.49 -10.52 4.50
CA HIS A 115 3.14 -10.54 3.92
C HIS A 115 3.16 -10.80 2.42
N ILE A 116 4.14 -10.25 1.69
CA ILE A 116 4.33 -10.50 0.26
C ILE A 116 4.53 -11.99 -0.03
N HIS A 117 5.16 -12.75 0.88
CA HIS A 117 5.31 -14.19 0.71
C HIS A 117 3.96 -14.92 0.73
N GLU A 118 3.07 -14.57 1.65
CA GLU A 118 1.71 -15.09 1.70
C GLU A 118 0.90 -14.65 0.47
N SER A 119 0.93 -13.35 0.14
CA SER A 119 0.27 -12.79 -1.05
C SER A 119 0.70 -13.50 -2.33
N ARG A 120 1.98 -13.82 -2.47
CA ARG A 120 2.48 -14.58 -3.62
C ARG A 120 1.80 -15.94 -3.74
N THR A 121 1.68 -16.68 -2.63
CA THR A 121 1.05 -18.00 -2.62
C THR A 121 -0.42 -17.94 -3.06
N VAL A 122 -1.14 -16.90 -2.61
CA VAL A 122 -2.53 -16.66 -3.02
C VAL A 122 -2.61 -16.30 -4.51
N LEU A 123 -1.76 -15.39 -4.99
CA LEU A 123 -1.72 -14.97 -6.39
C LEU A 123 -1.35 -16.12 -7.33
N GLU A 124 -0.39 -16.98 -6.96
CA GLU A 124 -0.02 -18.19 -7.72
C GLU A 124 -1.22 -19.12 -7.86
N THR A 125 -1.91 -19.40 -6.74
CA THR A 125 -3.07 -20.30 -6.74
C THR A 125 -4.21 -19.74 -7.59
N LEU A 126 -4.51 -18.43 -7.49
CA LEU A 126 -5.53 -17.78 -8.31
C LEU A 126 -5.14 -17.77 -9.80
N GLN A 127 -3.87 -17.54 -10.13
CA GLN A 127 -3.39 -17.59 -11.51
C GLN A 127 -3.53 -19.01 -12.09
N GLN A 128 -3.20 -20.05 -11.32
CA GLN A 128 -3.38 -21.46 -11.73
C GLN A 128 -4.85 -21.81 -11.97
N ARG A 129 -5.79 -21.17 -11.25
CA ARG A 129 -7.24 -21.29 -11.49
C ARG A 129 -7.74 -20.50 -12.71
N GLY A 130 -6.85 -19.79 -13.40
CA GLY A 130 -7.15 -19.05 -14.63
C GLY A 130 -7.67 -17.64 -14.40
N TYR A 131 -7.50 -17.06 -13.21
CA TYR A 131 -7.76 -15.63 -12.99
C TYR A 131 -6.65 -14.79 -13.61
N ARG A 132 -7.03 -13.60 -14.10
CA ARG A 132 -6.11 -12.58 -14.62
C ARG A 132 -6.13 -11.38 -13.68
N PHE A 133 -5.02 -10.67 -13.59
CA PHE A 133 -4.88 -9.57 -12.66
C PHE A 133 -4.54 -8.26 -13.36
N VAL A 134 -5.06 -7.17 -12.81
CA VAL A 134 -4.65 -5.79 -13.07
C VAL A 134 -4.30 -5.17 -11.73
N LEU A 135 -3.16 -4.49 -11.62
CA LEU A 135 -2.85 -3.72 -10.41
C LEU A 135 -3.39 -2.30 -10.58
N VAL A 136 -4.10 -1.77 -9.59
CA VAL A 136 -4.62 -0.40 -9.55
C VAL A 136 -4.21 0.22 -8.22
N THR A 137 -3.24 1.12 -8.20
CA THR A 137 -2.61 1.59 -6.95
C THR A 137 -2.29 3.08 -6.93
N ASN A 138 -2.43 3.67 -5.74
CA ASN A 138 -1.82 4.96 -5.44
C ASN A 138 -0.36 4.75 -5.06
N PHE A 139 0.54 5.06 -5.99
CA PHE A 139 1.99 4.88 -5.78
C PHE A 139 2.80 5.96 -6.49
N TYR A 140 4.12 5.97 -6.28
CA TYR A 140 5.02 7.10 -6.53
C TYR A 140 5.75 7.08 -7.89
N GLY A 141 5.37 6.21 -8.81
CA GLY A 141 5.98 6.05 -10.15
C GLY A 141 6.98 4.89 -10.25
N ASN A 142 7.19 4.14 -9.18
CA ASN A 142 8.20 3.07 -9.08
C ASN A 142 7.61 1.69 -8.76
N ILE A 143 6.27 1.51 -8.81
CA ILE A 143 5.65 0.22 -8.43
C ILE A 143 6.21 -0.95 -9.24
N SER A 144 6.58 -0.71 -10.51
CA SER A 144 7.20 -1.74 -11.34
C SER A 144 8.52 -2.26 -10.78
N ALA A 145 9.36 -1.40 -10.19
CA ALA A 145 10.61 -1.80 -9.53
C ALA A 145 10.34 -2.54 -8.20
N VAL A 146 9.36 -2.07 -7.44
CA VAL A 146 8.89 -2.74 -6.21
C VAL A 146 8.43 -4.17 -6.49
N LEU A 147 7.54 -4.35 -7.46
CA LEU A 147 7.05 -5.68 -7.85
C LEU A 147 8.20 -6.59 -8.33
N ARG A 148 9.21 -6.04 -9.03
CA ARG A 148 10.37 -6.83 -9.45
C ARG A 148 11.20 -7.29 -8.24
N GLY A 149 11.50 -6.37 -7.32
CA GLY A 149 12.26 -6.69 -6.10
C GLY A 149 11.56 -7.69 -5.18
N TYR A 150 10.23 -7.77 -5.27
CA TYR A 150 9.40 -8.74 -4.55
C TYR A 150 8.98 -9.96 -5.38
N GLY A 151 9.43 -10.09 -6.62
CA GLY A 151 9.10 -11.24 -7.47
C GLY A 151 7.60 -11.35 -7.79
N LEU A 152 6.88 -10.23 -7.85
CA LEU A 152 5.45 -10.16 -8.16
C LEU A 152 5.15 -9.68 -9.59
N SER A 153 6.14 -9.17 -10.34
CA SER A 153 5.89 -8.55 -11.66
C SER A 153 5.17 -9.45 -12.66
N HIS A 154 5.40 -10.77 -12.61
CA HIS A 154 4.80 -11.71 -13.55
C HIS A 154 3.29 -11.95 -13.32
N PHE A 155 2.77 -11.59 -12.14
CA PHE A 155 1.32 -11.61 -11.86
C PHE A 155 0.59 -10.43 -12.50
N PHE A 156 1.28 -9.28 -12.61
CA PHE A 156 0.67 -8.01 -13.01
C PHE A 156 1.29 -7.49 -14.32
N PRO A 157 0.94 -8.08 -15.48
CA PRO A 157 1.38 -7.56 -16.77
C PRO A 157 0.80 -6.17 -17.08
N THR A 158 -0.29 -5.80 -16.40
CA THR A 158 -0.99 -4.53 -16.56
C THR A 158 -1.07 -3.82 -15.21
N ILE A 159 -0.59 -2.59 -15.17
CA ILE A 159 -0.51 -1.76 -13.96
C ILE A 159 -1.08 -0.37 -14.26
N ILE A 160 -2.02 0.06 -13.42
CA ILE A 160 -2.56 1.42 -13.37
C ILE A 160 -2.04 2.07 -12.09
N GLU A 161 -1.02 2.90 -12.24
CA GLU A 161 -0.38 3.60 -11.12
C GLU A 161 -0.75 5.09 -11.15
N SER A 162 -1.20 5.61 -10.01
CA SER A 162 -1.74 6.98 -9.94
C SER A 162 -0.78 8.08 -10.41
N ALA A 163 0.52 7.96 -10.10
CA ALA A 163 1.53 8.92 -10.52
C ALA A 163 1.79 8.89 -12.02
N VAL A 164 1.56 7.74 -12.67
CA VAL A 164 1.76 7.57 -14.12
C VAL A 164 0.53 8.05 -14.90
N VAL A 165 -0.67 7.72 -14.43
CA VAL A 165 -1.91 8.04 -15.16
C VAL A 165 -2.54 9.38 -14.77
N GLY A 166 -2.01 10.07 -13.75
CA GLY A 166 -2.44 11.40 -13.33
C GLY A 166 -3.78 11.44 -12.57
N VAL A 167 -4.34 10.27 -12.22
CA VAL A 167 -5.60 10.13 -11.47
C VAL A 167 -5.33 9.24 -10.27
N ARG A 168 -5.76 9.65 -9.08
CA ARG A 168 -5.53 8.92 -7.82
C ARG A 168 -6.83 8.57 -7.12
N LYS A 169 -6.84 7.44 -6.42
CA LYS A 169 -7.91 7.10 -5.48
C LYS A 169 -8.05 8.22 -4.43
N PRO A 170 -9.27 8.62 -4.03
CA PRO A 170 -10.55 7.93 -4.25
C PRO A 170 -11.29 8.29 -5.55
N ASP A 171 -10.66 8.96 -6.53
CA ASP A 171 -11.31 9.24 -7.81
C ASP A 171 -11.67 7.92 -8.54
N PRO A 172 -12.95 7.64 -8.85
CA PRO A 172 -13.36 6.40 -9.52
C PRO A 172 -12.74 6.21 -10.90
N ALA A 173 -12.30 7.28 -11.57
CA ALA A 173 -11.69 7.18 -12.89
C ALA A 173 -10.40 6.34 -12.91
N ILE A 174 -9.70 6.15 -11.78
CA ILE A 174 -8.55 5.23 -11.73
C ILE A 174 -8.98 3.76 -11.82
N TRP A 175 -10.11 3.40 -11.19
CA TRP A 175 -10.68 2.05 -11.27
C TRP A 175 -11.29 1.81 -12.65
N GLN A 176 -11.91 2.83 -13.26
CA GLN A 176 -12.36 2.77 -14.65
C GLN A 176 -11.20 2.45 -15.61
N LYS A 177 -10.03 3.08 -15.44
CA LYS A 177 -8.81 2.73 -16.20
C LYS A 177 -8.38 1.28 -15.98
N GLY A 178 -8.52 0.76 -14.75
CA GLY A 178 -8.29 -0.65 -14.45
C GLY A 178 -9.23 -1.60 -15.20
N VAL A 179 -10.52 -1.24 -15.27
CA VAL A 179 -11.53 -1.98 -16.03
C VAL A 179 -11.22 -1.95 -17.52
N GLU A 180 -10.92 -0.78 -18.09
CA GLU A 180 -10.52 -0.64 -19.50
C GLU A 180 -9.31 -1.52 -19.84
N ALA A 181 -8.29 -1.49 -18.98
CA ALA A 181 -7.07 -2.26 -19.17
C ALA A 181 -7.26 -3.77 -18.98
N SER A 182 -8.35 -4.20 -18.32
CA SER A 182 -8.74 -5.62 -18.23
C SER A 182 -9.25 -6.20 -19.57
N GLY A 183 -9.69 -5.32 -20.47
CA GLY A 183 -10.37 -5.69 -21.73
C GLY A 183 -11.77 -6.30 -21.52
N THR A 184 -12.37 -6.11 -20.34
CA THR A 184 -13.71 -6.61 -19.99
C THR A 184 -14.60 -5.51 -19.43
N SER A 185 -15.90 -5.76 -19.34
CA SER A 185 -16.86 -4.86 -18.69
C SER A 185 -16.70 -4.88 -17.16
N ALA A 186 -17.15 -3.80 -16.49
CA ALA A 186 -16.99 -3.63 -15.05
C ALA A 186 -17.69 -4.74 -14.23
N ASP A 187 -18.85 -5.23 -14.69
CA ASP A 187 -19.59 -6.36 -14.09
C ASP A 187 -18.83 -7.70 -14.18
N ARG A 188 -17.73 -7.75 -14.95
CA ARG A 188 -16.81 -8.89 -15.05
C ARG A 188 -15.47 -8.62 -14.36
N CYS A 189 -15.40 -7.58 -13.54
CA CYS A 189 -14.25 -7.21 -12.74
C CYS A 189 -14.56 -7.32 -11.24
N ILE A 190 -13.60 -7.80 -10.46
CA ILE A 190 -13.66 -7.81 -9.00
C ILE A 190 -12.52 -6.94 -8.48
N ALA A 191 -12.82 -5.83 -7.84
CA ALA A 191 -11.83 -4.99 -7.17
C ALA A 191 -11.57 -5.48 -5.75
N ILE A 192 -10.30 -5.57 -5.38
CA ILE A 192 -9.84 -6.11 -4.10
C ILE A 192 -8.89 -5.08 -3.48
N GLY A 193 -9.23 -4.58 -2.30
CA GLY A 193 -8.43 -3.58 -1.61
C GLY A 193 -8.72 -3.52 -0.11
N ASP A 194 -7.81 -2.90 0.65
CA ASP A 194 -7.92 -2.76 2.10
C ASP A 194 -8.70 -1.52 2.52
N SER A 195 -8.68 -0.46 1.71
CA SER A 195 -9.32 0.80 2.05
C SER A 195 -10.76 0.86 1.56
N PHE A 196 -11.71 0.96 2.48
CA PHE A 196 -13.12 1.09 2.14
C PHE A 196 -13.37 2.33 1.26
N GLY A 197 -12.84 3.48 1.67
CA GLY A 197 -13.06 4.75 0.98
C GLY A 197 -12.27 4.94 -0.32
N LYS A 198 -11.07 4.34 -0.44
CA LYS A 198 -10.20 4.51 -1.62
C LYS A 198 -10.34 3.38 -2.64
N ASP A 199 -10.73 2.19 -2.20
CA ASP A 199 -10.80 1.02 -3.08
C ASP A 199 -12.24 0.59 -3.32
N ILE A 200 -13.00 0.36 -2.25
CA ILE A 200 -14.30 -0.31 -2.33
C ILE A 200 -15.38 0.60 -2.91
N LEU A 201 -15.56 1.78 -2.33
CA LEU A 201 -16.57 2.74 -2.82
C LEU A 201 -16.35 3.14 -4.29
N PRO A 202 -15.16 3.62 -4.70
CA PRO A 202 -14.98 4.07 -6.07
C PRO A 202 -14.97 2.94 -7.11
N ALA A 203 -14.49 1.73 -6.77
CA ALA A 203 -14.59 0.60 -7.69
C ALA A 203 -16.05 0.14 -7.89
N ARG A 204 -16.86 0.17 -6.82
CA ARG A 204 -18.29 -0.12 -6.88
C ARG A 204 -19.04 0.90 -7.73
N GLU A 205 -18.69 2.18 -7.63
CA GLU A 205 -19.29 3.25 -8.45
C GLU A 205 -19.09 3.02 -9.96
N VAL A 206 -17.94 2.47 -10.34
CA VAL A 206 -17.62 2.07 -11.72
C VAL A 206 -18.38 0.80 -12.16
N GLY A 207 -19.01 0.08 -11.24
CA GLY A 207 -19.81 -1.12 -11.50
C GLY A 207 -19.08 -2.44 -11.26
N CYS A 208 -17.92 -2.43 -10.61
CA CYS A 208 -17.22 -3.66 -10.22
C CYS A 208 -17.91 -4.34 -9.03
N SER A 209 -17.83 -5.66 -8.98
CA SER A 209 -17.94 -6.36 -7.68
C SER A 209 -16.72 -6.03 -6.83
N THR A 210 -16.86 -6.07 -5.51
CA THR A 210 -15.79 -5.64 -4.60
C THR A 210 -15.60 -6.62 -3.45
N ILE A 211 -14.34 -6.91 -3.13
CA ILE A 211 -13.95 -7.67 -1.95
C ILE A 211 -13.16 -6.73 -1.06
N TRP A 212 -13.72 -6.40 0.09
CA TRP A 212 -13.03 -5.59 1.09
C TRP A 212 -12.14 -6.48 1.96
N PHE A 213 -10.84 -6.24 1.91
CA PHE A 213 -9.90 -6.84 2.84
C PHE A 213 -9.84 -5.97 4.10
N LYS A 214 -10.72 -6.25 5.05
CA LYS A 214 -10.93 -5.42 6.23
C LYS A 214 -9.81 -5.62 7.25
N GLY A 215 -9.20 -4.52 7.67
CA GLY A 215 -8.15 -4.49 8.69
C GLY A 215 -8.02 -3.14 9.39
N GLU A 216 -6.78 -2.72 9.64
CA GLU A 216 -6.42 -1.50 10.38
C GLU A 216 -6.39 -0.29 9.43
N GLU A 217 -7.49 0.46 9.36
CA GLU A 217 -7.62 1.65 8.51
C GLU A 217 -7.02 2.92 9.12
N TRP A 218 -6.66 3.88 8.26
CA TRP A 218 -6.13 5.20 8.66
C TRP A 218 -7.10 6.08 9.47
N GLU A 219 -8.40 5.91 9.24
CA GLU A 219 -9.46 6.64 9.89
C GLU A 219 -10.43 5.67 10.55
N GLU A 220 -10.71 5.88 11.84
CA GLU A 220 -11.70 5.11 12.57
C GLU A 220 -13.10 5.59 12.18
N LYS A 221 -13.59 5.08 11.06
CA LYS A 221 -14.93 5.34 10.55
C LYS A 221 -15.78 4.08 10.60
N HIS A 222 -17.05 4.26 10.91
CA HIS A 222 -18.04 3.21 10.72
C HIS A 222 -18.47 3.23 9.26
N TYR A 223 -18.15 2.16 8.55
CA TYR A 223 -18.55 1.97 7.15
C TYR A 223 -19.76 1.05 7.05
N ASP A 224 -20.55 1.23 6.00
CA ASP A 224 -21.67 0.35 5.70
C ASP A 224 -21.14 -0.96 5.08
N GLU A 225 -21.04 -1.99 5.90
CA GLU A 225 -20.54 -3.31 5.53
C GLU A 225 -21.45 -4.06 4.55
N SER A 226 -22.64 -3.54 4.23
CA SER A 226 -23.52 -4.09 3.19
C SER A 226 -23.13 -3.69 1.76
N LEU A 227 -22.25 -2.68 1.61
CA LEU A 227 -21.82 -2.16 0.31
C LEU A 227 -20.82 -3.06 -0.44
N PRO A 228 -19.76 -3.63 0.19
CA PRO A 228 -18.88 -4.57 -0.50
C PRO A 228 -19.63 -5.86 -0.87
N THR A 229 -19.22 -6.49 -1.98
CA THR A 229 -19.80 -7.80 -2.37
C THR A 229 -19.40 -8.90 -1.38
N HIS A 230 -18.14 -8.90 -0.95
CA HIS A 230 -17.64 -9.77 0.11
C HIS A 230 -16.68 -9.00 1.03
N ILE A 231 -16.53 -9.49 2.25
CA ILE A 231 -15.55 -9.01 3.22
C ILE A 231 -14.69 -10.20 3.62
N ILE A 232 -13.38 -9.99 3.63
CA ILE A 232 -12.40 -10.93 4.15
C ILE A 232 -11.55 -10.24 5.20
N THR A 233 -10.97 -11.01 6.12
CA THR A 233 -10.00 -10.53 7.12
C THR A 233 -8.65 -11.20 6.99
N HIS A 234 -8.52 -12.17 6.07
CA HIS A 234 -7.25 -12.79 5.69
C HIS A 234 -7.22 -12.95 4.17
N LEU A 235 -6.09 -12.62 3.55
CA LEU A 235 -5.96 -12.70 2.09
C LEU A 235 -6.18 -14.13 1.53
N PRO A 236 -5.78 -15.22 2.21
CA PRO A 236 -6.09 -16.58 1.77
C PRO A 236 -7.58 -16.91 1.64
N ASP A 237 -8.48 -16.16 2.30
CA ASP A 237 -9.93 -16.36 2.17
C ASP A 237 -10.44 -16.17 0.73
N LEU A 238 -9.70 -15.41 -0.09
CA LEU A 238 -9.93 -15.31 -1.53
C LEU A 238 -9.97 -16.67 -2.21
N LEU A 239 -9.19 -17.64 -1.73
CA LEU A 239 -9.13 -18.98 -2.31
C LEU A 239 -10.42 -19.79 -2.07
N HIS A 240 -11.25 -19.40 -1.11
CA HIS A 240 -12.56 -19.99 -0.90
C HIS A 240 -13.65 -19.28 -1.72
N LEU A 241 -13.55 -17.95 -1.83
CA LEU A 241 -14.51 -17.13 -2.58
C LEU A 241 -14.35 -17.25 -4.10
N LEU A 242 -13.13 -17.52 -4.56
CA LEU A 242 -12.76 -17.53 -5.97
C LEU A 242 -12.26 -18.94 -6.40
N PRO A 243 -13.16 -19.94 -6.51
CA PRO A 243 -12.80 -21.29 -6.96
C PRO A 243 -12.32 -21.29 -8.42
#